data_AF-A0A1J4SB04-F1
#
_entry.id   AF-A0A1J4SB04-F1
#
_cell.length_a   1.000
_cell.length_b   1.000
_cell.length_c   1.000
_cell.angle_alpha   90.00
_cell.angle_beta   90.00
_cell.angle_gamma   90.00
#
_symmetry.space_group_name_H-M   'P 1'
#
loop_
_entity.id
_entity.type
_entity.pdbx_description
1 polymer ?
#
loop_
_entity_poly.entity_id
_entity_poly.type
_entity_poly.pdbx_seq_one_letter_code
_entity_poly.pdbx_strand_id
1 'polypeptide(L)'
;MANRIGELQKGVNFMIEGYAEYKRREYCKDVKCPIQLKLESRKEGSEEYEKTRKRCKHACIHTTYEFHHWLIEKGYLIVKGG
;
A
#
# COMPACT_ATOMS: atom_id res chain seq x y z
N MET A 1 -5.24 -30.92 31.92
CA MET A 1 -4.02 -30.18 31.54
C MET A 1 -4.39 -29.20 30.44
N ALA A 2 -4.50 -27.92 30.75
CA ALA A 2 -4.74 -26.87 29.76
C ALA A 2 -3.41 -26.21 29.39
N ASN A 3 -3.05 -26.18 28.11
CA ASN A 3 -2.18 -25.14 27.55
C ASN A 3 -2.31 -25.15 26.02
N ARG A 4 -3.17 -24.28 25.47
CA ARG A 4 -2.81 -23.04 24.76
C ARG A 4 -2.01 -23.27 23.47
N ILE A 5 -2.73 -23.43 22.37
CA ILE A 5 -2.28 -22.95 21.06
C ILE A 5 -3.23 -21.84 20.65
N GLY A 6 -3.15 -20.74 21.38
CA GLY A 6 -3.66 -19.45 20.94
C GLY A 6 -2.46 -18.65 20.50
N GLU A 7 -2.32 -18.40 19.21
CA GLU A 7 -1.92 -17.11 18.63
C GLU A 7 -1.83 -17.23 17.10
N LEU A 8 -2.71 -16.49 16.43
CA LEU A 8 -2.69 -16.25 15.00
C LEU A 8 -1.32 -15.69 14.58
N GLN A 9 -0.55 -16.46 13.82
CA GLN A 9 0.59 -15.92 13.09
C GLN A 9 0.08 -14.99 11.99
N LYS A 10 0.06 -13.69 12.27
CA LYS A 10 -0.10 -12.64 11.28
C LYS A 10 1.08 -12.71 10.29
N GLY A 11 0.77 -13.05 9.05
CA GLY A 11 1.49 -12.62 7.84
C GLY A 11 2.93 -13.12 7.72
N VAL A 12 3.12 -14.22 7.00
CA VAL A 12 4.44 -14.59 6.47
C VAL A 12 4.83 -13.54 5.43
N ASN A 13 5.86 -12.73 5.69
CA ASN A 13 6.43 -11.81 4.72
C ASN A 13 7.25 -12.64 3.70
N PHE A 14 6.57 -13.15 2.68
CA PHE A 14 7.20 -13.97 1.64
C PHE A 14 7.86 -13.08 0.59
N MET A 15 9.13 -12.75 0.82
CA MET A 15 9.98 -12.19 -0.24
C MET A 15 10.30 -13.31 -1.24
N ILE A 16 9.90 -13.13 -2.49
CA ILE A 16 10.23 -14.06 -3.57
C ILE A 16 11.64 -13.72 -4.06
N GLU A 17 12.57 -14.65 -3.92
CA GLU A 17 13.95 -14.46 -4.38
C GLU A 17 13.97 -14.10 -5.88
N GLY A 18 14.71 -13.05 -6.23
CA GLY A 18 14.77 -12.52 -7.59
C GLY A 18 13.66 -11.52 -7.96
N TYR A 19 12.72 -11.21 -7.05
CA TYR A 19 11.65 -10.24 -7.29
C TYR A 19 11.76 -9.02 -6.39
N ALA A 20 11.37 -7.86 -6.91
CA ALA A 20 11.21 -6.63 -6.14
C ALA A 20 9.75 -6.50 -5.65
N GLU A 21 9.57 -6.16 -4.38
CA GLU A 21 8.23 -5.92 -3.82
C GLU A 21 7.73 -4.51 -4.13
N TYR A 22 6.42 -4.40 -4.37
CA TYR A 22 5.75 -3.10 -4.50
C TYR A 22 5.84 -2.32 -3.19
N LYS A 23 6.36 -1.09 -3.25
CA LYS A 23 6.46 -0.22 -2.07
C LYS A 23 5.17 0.55 -1.87
N ARG A 24 4.73 0.67 -0.61
CA ARG A 24 3.53 1.45 -0.27
C ARG A 24 3.63 2.87 -0.85
N ARG A 25 2.59 3.27 -1.59
CA ARG A 25 2.41 4.58 -2.26
C ARG A 25 3.37 4.83 -3.43
N GLU A 26 4.09 3.83 -3.91
CA GLU A 26 5.00 3.99 -5.05
C GLU A 26 4.27 4.49 -6.31
N TYR A 27 3.11 3.90 -6.63
CA TYR A 27 2.24 4.39 -7.70
C TYR A 27 1.87 5.87 -7.52
N CYS A 28 1.32 6.24 -6.35
CA CYS A 28 0.86 7.60 -6.08
C CYS A 28 1.98 8.64 -6.17
N LYS A 29 3.21 8.27 -5.83
CA LYS A 29 4.40 9.12 -5.96
C LYS A 29 4.78 9.30 -7.43
N ASP A 30 4.81 8.21 -8.20
CA ASP A 30 5.20 8.24 -9.60
C ASP A 30 4.25 9.09 -10.44
N VAL A 31 2.93 8.92 -10.25
CA VAL A 31 1.91 9.72 -10.96
C VAL A 31 1.68 11.11 -10.36
N LYS A 32 2.48 11.51 -9.36
CA LYS A 32 2.38 12.81 -8.67
C LYS A 32 0.97 13.10 -8.14
N CYS A 33 0.35 12.11 -7.49
CA CYS A 33 -0.99 12.24 -6.93
C CYS A 33 -1.07 13.47 -5.99
N PRO A 34 -2.01 14.43 -6.21
CA PRO A 34 -2.10 15.63 -5.40
C PRO A 34 -2.43 15.33 -3.93
N ILE A 35 -3.13 14.22 -3.65
CA ILE A 35 -3.38 13.78 -2.27
C ILE A 35 -2.09 13.29 -1.60
N GLN A 36 -1.22 12.59 -2.33
CA GLN A 36 0.07 12.12 -1.82
C GLN A 36 1.01 13.29 -1.55
N LEU A 37 1.10 14.26 -2.47
CA LEU A 37 1.90 15.48 -2.28
C LEU A 37 1.43 16.27 -1.06
N LYS A 38 0.11 16.45 -0.90
CA LYS A 38 -0.47 17.09 0.28
C LYS A 38 -0.20 16.30 1.56
N LEU A 39 -0.17 14.97 1.49
CA LEU A 39 0.10 14.12 2.64
C LEU A 39 1.56 14.26 3.11
N GLU A 40 2.50 14.31 2.16
CA GLU A 40 3.94 14.49 2.43
C GLU A 40 4.29 15.89 2.93
N SER A 41 3.47 16.89 2.61
CA SER A 41 3.64 18.25 3.13
C SER A 41 3.15 18.42 4.59
N ARG A 42 2.67 17.37 5.24
CA ARG A 42 2.12 17.42 6.61
C ARG A 42 2.93 16.53 7.53
N LYS A 43 3.05 16.95 8.80
CA LYS A 43 3.67 16.14 9.84
C LYS A 43 2.85 14.86 10.04
N GLU A 44 3.50 13.70 9.92
CA GLU A 44 2.85 12.42 10.16
C GLU A 44 2.22 12.38 11.56
N GLY A 45 0.99 11.85 11.63
CA GLY A 45 0.19 11.79 12.86
C GLY A 45 -0.49 13.11 13.26
N SER A 46 -0.25 14.23 12.56
CA SER A 46 -1.05 15.46 12.77
C SER A 46 -2.51 15.27 12.34
N GLU A 47 -3.40 16.11 12.85
CA GLU A 47 -4.81 16.08 12.49
C GLU A 47 -5.02 16.29 10.98
N GLU A 48 -4.27 17.21 10.37
CA GLU A 48 -4.34 17.47 8.93
C GLU A 48 -3.79 16.31 8.09
N TYR A 49 -2.74 15.64 8.59
CA TYR A 49 -2.22 14.42 7.97
C TYR A 49 -3.28 13.31 8.00
N GLU A 50 -3.87 13.04 9.16
CA GLU A 50 -4.89 11.98 9.29
C GLU A 50 -6.17 12.29 8.50
N LYS A 51 -6.59 13.56 8.44
CA LYS A 51 -7.70 13.98 7.58
C LYS A 51 -7.40 13.74 6.11
N THR A 52 -6.19 14.05 5.65
CA THR A 52 -5.74 13.79 4.27
C THR A 52 -5.63 12.29 3.99
N ARG A 53 -5.08 11.53 4.93
CA ARG A 53 -4.92 10.07 4.87
C ARG A 53 -6.28 9.36 4.79
N LYS A 54 -7.28 9.81 5.55
CA LYS A 54 -8.66 9.28 5.49
C LYS A 54 -9.24 9.39 4.08
N ARG A 55 -8.98 10.50 3.36
CA ARG A 55 -9.39 10.65 1.96
C ARG A 55 -8.68 9.65 1.05
N CYS A 56 -7.36 9.49 1.19
CA CYS A 56 -6.62 8.48 0.42
C CYS A 56 -7.14 7.05 0.64
N LYS A 57 -7.58 6.72 1.86
CA LYS A 57 -8.05 5.37 2.22
C LYS A 57 -9.48 5.06 1.76
N HIS A 58 -10.40 6.02 1.84
CA HIS A 58 -11.83 5.76 1.63
C HIS A 58 -12.42 6.43 0.39
N ALA A 59 -11.69 7.37 -0.23
CA ALA A 59 -12.14 8.14 -1.39
C ALA A 59 -10.95 8.47 -2.30
N CYS A 60 -10.22 7.42 -2.70
CA CYS A 60 -9.10 7.55 -3.63
C CYS A 60 -9.60 8.15 -4.95
N ILE A 61 -8.83 9.08 -5.52
CA ILE A 61 -9.15 9.69 -6.83
C ILE A 61 -8.74 8.81 -8.01
N HIS A 62 -7.91 7.80 -7.75
CA HIS A 62 -7.46 6.85 -8.77
C HIS A 62 -8.31 5.60 -8.73
N THR A 63 -8.51 5.02 -9.91
CA THR A 63 -9.21 3.77 -10.10
C THR A 63 -8.25 2.59 -9.96
N THR A 64 -8.81 1.41 -9.66
CA THR A 64 -8.06 0.15 -9.68
C THR A 64 -7.46 -0.13 -11.06
N TYR A 65 -8.14 0.29 -12.14
CA TYR A 65 -7.67 0.12 -13.51
C TYR A 65 -6.37 0.88 -13.78
N GLU A 66 -6.31 2.17 -13.43
CA GLU A 66 -5.09 2.98 -13.59
C GLU A 66 -3.91 2.37 -12.83
N PHE A 67 -4.15 1.92 -11.60
CA PHE A 67 -3.11 1.26 -10.80
C PHE A 67 -2.61 -0.04 -11.45
N HIS A 68 -3.51 -0.90 -11.93
CA HIS A 68 -3.10 -2.15 -12.59
C HIS A 68 -2.36 -1.91 -13.90
N HIS A 69 -2.78 -0.93 -14.70
CA HIS A 69 -2.06 -0.56 -15.92
C HIS A 69 -0.65 -0.09 -15.61
N TRP A 70 -0.50 0.77 -14.60
CA TRP A 70 0.80 1.22 -14.15
C TRP A 70 1.70 0.05 -13.67
N LEU A 71 1.14 -0.93 -12.95
CA LEU A 71 1.90 -2.11 -12.53
C LEU A 71 2.45 -2.88 -13.74
N ILE A 72 1.63 -3.09 -14.77
CA ILE A 72 2.03 -3.77 -16.00
C ILE A 72 3.13 -2.97 -16.72
N GLU A 73 2.97 -1.66 -16.85
CA GLU A 73 3.95 -0.77 -17.49
C GLU A 73 5.31 -0.76 -16.77
N LYS A 74 5.31 -0.92 -15.45
CA LYS A 74 6.52 -1.01 -14.64
C LYS A 74 7.10 -2.42 -14.53
N GLY A 75 6.46 -3.43 -15.14
CA GLY A 75 6.92 -4.81 -15.14
C GLY A 75 6.66 -5.57 -13.85
N TYR A 76 5.71 -5.14 -13.02
CA TYR A 76 5.31 -5.91 -11.84
C TYR A 76 4.50 -7.14 -12.24
N LEU A 77 4.69 -8.22 -11.48
CA LEU A 77 3.90 -9.44 -11.56
C LEU A 77 2.99 -9.54 -10.34
N ILE A 78 1.69 -9.79 -10.57
CA ILE A 78 0.72 -10.02 -9.50
C ILE A 78 0.75 -11.49 -9.13
N VAL A 79 1.28 -11.81 -7.95
CA VAL A 79 1.34 -13.18 -7.43
C VAL A 79 0.22 -13.38 -6.41
N LYS A 80 -0.65 -14.36 -6.65
CA LYS A 80 -1.66 -14.79 -5.68
C LYS A 80 -1.08 -15.95 -4.86
N GLY A 81 -0.89 -15.73 -3.56
CA GLY A 81 -0.55 -16.80 -2.62
C GLY A 81 -1.70 -17.82 -2.49
N GLY A 82 -1.33 -19.07 -2.21
CA GLY A 82 -2.25 -20.16 -1.87
C GLY A 82 -2.76 -20.08 -0.43
#